data_AF-A0A6G0YEV8-F1
#
_entry.id   AF-A0A6G0YEV8-F1
#
_cell.length_a   1.000
_cell.length_b   1.000
_cell.length_c   1.000
_cell.angle_alpha   90.00
_cell.angle_beta   90.00
_cell.angle_gamma   90.00
#
_symmetry.space_group_name_H-M   'P 1'
#
loop_
_entity.id
_entity.type
_entity.pdbx_description
1 polymer ?
#
loop_
_entity_poly.entity_id
_entity_poly.type
_entity_poly.pdbx_seq_one_letter_code
_entity_poly.pdbx_strand_id
1 'polypeptide(L)'
;MQQRKKRPWFNQTCEDALQRRKQAREEWLNDTQNEGKYTRYKMRQKEASNILRCEKRKHIQGIVRDAEQDYLSHKPRDLYRKIHALSTNFKPNEKFLRNEDGTLITNNEDIARRWADYFDQLLNC
;
A
#
# COMPACT_ATOMS: atom_id res chain seq x y z
N MET A 1 22.28 -2.15 5.31
CA MET A 1 21.27 -2.33 4.24
C MET A 1 20.21 -1.25 4.38
N GLN A 2 20.07 -0.37 3.39
CA GLN A 2 19.15 0.77 3.47
C GLN A 2 17.71 0.30 3.21
N GLN A 3 16.81 0.46 4.18
CA GLN A 3 15.41 0.06 4.02
C GLN A 3 14.78 0.84 2.85
N ARG A 4 14.30 0.13 1.82
CA ARG A 4 13.53 0.75 0.73
C ARG A 4 12.27 1.38 1.34
N LYS A 5 12.07 2.68 1.09
CA LYS A 5 10.82 3.36 1.46
C LYS A 5 9.64 2.58 0.86
N LYS A 6 8.75 2.06 1.73
CA LYS A 6 7.59 1.25 1.34
C LYS A 6 6.65 1.97 0.35
N ARG A 7 6.73 3.31 0.26
CA ARG A 7 5.94 4.16 -0.65
C ARG A 7 6.79 5.34 -1.14
N PRO A 8 7.47 5.24 -2.29
CA PRO A 8 8.35 6.31 -2.78
C PRO A 8 7.62 7.62 -3.12
N TRP A 9 6.31 7.55 -3.43
CA TRP A 9 5.48 8.73 -3.67
C TRP A 9 4.99 9.43 -2.40
N PHE A 10 5.07 8.77 -1.24
CA PHE A 10 4.60 9.33 0.02
C PHE A 10 5.69 10.22 0.62
N ASN A 11 5.45 11.52 0.59
CA ASN A 11 6.41 12.56 0.97
C ASN A 11 5.90 13.40 2.16
N GLN A 12 6.71 14.36 2.60
CA GLN A 12 6.38 15.24 3.73
C GLN A 12 5.03 15.97 3.53
N THR A 13 4.73 16.42 2.31
CA THR A 13 3.46 17.06 1.97
C THR A 13 2.26 16.16 2.29
N CYS A 14 2.40 14.85 2.04
CA CYS A 14 1.38 13.86 2.38
C CYS A 14 1.23 13.69 3.90
N GLU A 15 2.34 13.64 4.64
CA GLU A 15 2.37 13.54 6.10
C GLU A 15 1.71 14.77 6.74
N ASP A 16 2.10 15.96 6.32
CA ASP A 16 1.57 17.23 6.84
C ASP A 16 0.07 17.36 6.57
N ALA A 17 -0.40 16.91 5.40
CA ALA A 17 -1.82 16.91 5.07
C ALA A 17 -2.62 15.94 5.96
N LEU A 18 -2.07 14.76 6.24
CA LEU A 18 -2.68 13.79 7.14
C LEU A 18 -2.68 14.27 8.59
N GLN A 19 -1.62 14.95 9.02
CA GLN A 19 -1.51 15.51 10.35
C GLN A 19 -2.53 16.64 10.57
N ARG A 20 -2.66 17.55 9.61
CA ARG A 20 -3.72 18.60 9.63
C ARG A 20 -5.12 18.00 9.68
N ARG A 21 -5.37 16.91 8.95
CA ARG A 21 -6.64 16.17 9.00
C ARG A 21 -6.87 15.54 10.38
N LYS A 22 -5.83 14.96 10.99
CA LYS A 22 -5.89 14.34 12.32
C LYS A 22 -6.23 15.39 13.39
N GLN A 23 -5.51 16.51 13.41
CA GLN A 23 -5.76 17.61 14.34
C GLN A 23 -7.18 18.15 14.22
N ALA A 24 -7.65 18.42 12.99
CA ALA A 24 -9.02 18.88 12.77
C ALA A 24 -10.09 17.87 13.21
N ARG A 25 -9.81 16.57 13.08
CA ARG A 25 -10.69 15.52 13.58
C ARG A 25 -10.74 15.51 15.11
N GLU A 26 -9.58 15.61 15.77
CA GLU A 26 -9.49 15.66 17.24
C GLU A 26 -10.22 16.88 17.80
N GLU A 27 -10.02 18.06 17.21
CA GLU A 27 -10.74 19.28 17.59
C GLU A 27 -12.27 19.13 17.48
N TRP A 28 -12.77 18.52 16.40
CA TRP A 28 -14.19 18.27 16.22
C TRP A 28 -14.73 17.20 17.18
N LEU A 29 -13.95 16.15 17.48
CA LEU A 29 -14.37 15.12 18.44
C LEU A 29 -14.50 15.65 19.86
N ASN A 30 -13.74 16.68 20.22
CA ASN A 30 -13.85 17.35 21.52
C ASN A 30 -15.13 18.20 21.66
N ASP A 31 -15.77 18.56 20.55
CA ASP A 31 -16.96 19.44 20.52
C ASP A 31 -17.78 19.14 19.25
N THR A 32 -18.50 18.03 19.31
CA THR A 32 -19.17 17.44 18.14
C THR A 32 -20.37 18.24 17.66
N GLN A 33 -20.93 19.11 18.51
CA GLN A 33 -22.09 19.95 18.18
C GLN A 33 -21.70 21.22 17.41
N ASN A 34 -20.41 21.52 17.33
CA ASN A 34 -19.92 22.72 16.65
C ASN A 34 -19.80 22.51 15.13
N GLU A 35 -20.70 23.14 14.40
CA GLU A 35 -20.75 23.08 12.93
C GLU A 35 -19.50 23.65 12.25
N GLY A 36 -18.88 24.68 12.84
CA GLY A 36 -17.64 25.26 12.33
C GLY A 36 -16.46 24.28 12.38
N LYS A 37 -16.32 23.55 13.49
CA LYS A 37 -15.30 22.50 13.65
C LYS A 37 -15.56 21.32 12.71
N TYR A 38 -16.82 20.90 12.58
CA TYR A 38 -17.20 19.87 11.60
C TYR A 38 -16.83 20.27 10.18
N THR A 39 -17.19 21.49 9.75
CA THR A 39 -16.89 22.03 8.43
C THR A 39 -15.38 22.07 8.18
N ARG A 40 -14.60 22.55 9.16
CA ARG A 40 -13.12 22.55 9.10
C ARG A 40 -12.57 21.14 8.91
N TYR A 41 -13.04 20.17 9.68
CA TYR A 41 -12.63 18.77 9.53
C TYR A 41 -12.94 18.23 8.12
N LYS A 42 -14.16 18.45 7.60
CA LYS A 42 -14.54 18.00 6.25
C LYS A 42 -13.69 18.66 5.16
N MET A 43 -13.37 19.94 5.30
CA MET A 43 -12.45 20.64 4.39
C MET A 43 -11.05 20.01 4.42
N ARG A 44 -10.47 19.79 5.61
CA ARG A 44 -9.16 19.15 5.75
C ARG A 44 -9.16 17.70 5.24
N GLN A 45 -10.27 16.97 5.39
CA GLN A 45 -10.44 15.63 4.85
C GLN A 45 -10.38 15.63 3.32
N LYS A 46 -11.08 16.57 2.66
CA LYS A 46 -11.06 16.74 1.20
C LYS A 46 -9.69 17.17 0.71
N GLU A 47 -9.08 18.14 1.37
CA GLU A 47 -7.73 18.64 1.07
C GLU A 47 -6.69 17.51 1.12
N ALA A 48 -6.64 16.75 2.22
CA ALA A 48 -5.70 15.65 2.37
C ALA A 48 -5.89 14.58 1.30
N SER A 49 -7.14 14.25 0.97
CA SER A 49 -7.45 13.28 -0.10
C SER A 49 -6.96 13.77 -1.47
N ASN A 50 -7.10 15.07 -1.75
CA ASN A 50 -6.63 15.67 -3.00
C ASN A 50 -5.10 15.68 -3.07
N ILE A 51 -4.42 16.08 -2.00
CA ILE A 51 -2.95 16.08 -1.93
C ILE A 51 -2.42 14.66 -2.19
N LEU A 52 -2.93 13.65 -1.48
CA LEU A 52 -2.48 12.26 -1.65
C LEU A 52 -2.66 11.77 -3.09
N ARG A 53 -3.79 12.10 -3.74
CA ARG A 53 -4.03 11.75 -5.14
C ARG A 53 -3.08 12.47 -6.08
N CYS A 54 -2.86 13.77 -5.87
CA CYS A 54 -1.97 14.58 -6.69
C CYS A 54 -0.52 14.12 -6.57
N GLU A 55 -0.01 13.89 -5.37
CA GLU A 55 1.37 13.42 -5.16
C GLU A 55 1.59 12.02 -5.75
N LYS A 56 0.62 11.11 -5.59
CA LYS A 56 0.66 9.80 -6.26
C LYS A 56 0.66 9.95 -7.78
N ARG A 57 -0.17 10.83 -8.35
CA ARG A 57 -0.22 11.08 -9.81
C ARG A 57 1.09 11.67 -10.32
N LYS A 58 1.68 12.64 -9.63
CA LYS A 58 2.98 13.22 -9.99
C LYS A 58 4.07 12.15 -10.04
N HIS A 59 4.10 11.27 -9.05
CA HIS A 59 5.06 10.16 -9.03
C HIS A 59 4.87 9.22 -10.23
N ILE A 60 3.64 8.80 -10.51
CA ILE A 60 3.33 7.96 -11.68
C ILE A 60 3.74 8.66 -12.98
N GLN A 61 3.45 9.95 -13.11
CA GLN A 61 3.84 10.74 -14.27
C GLN A 61 5.37 10.79 -14.44
N GLY A 62 6.12 10.88 -13.33
CA GLY A 62 7.57 10.76 -13.35
C GLY A 62 8.05 9.43 -13.91
N ILE A 63 7.47 8.31 -13.43
CA ILE A 63 7.80 6.97 -13.94
C ILE A 63 7.50 6.84 -15.44
N VAL A 64 6.38 7.41 -15.90
CA VAL A 64 6.00 7.38 -17.33
C VAL A 64 6.99 8.19 -18.17
N ARG A 65 7.37 9.40 -17.75
CA ARG A 65 8.40 10.20 -18.44
C ARG A 65 9.74 9.48 -18.49
N ASP A 66 10.13 8.85 -17.38
CA ASP A 66 11.37 8.06 -17.32
C ASP A 66 11.29 6.82 -18.23
N ALA A 67 10.11 6.25 -18.45
CA ALA A 67 9.89 5.15 -19.38
C ALA A 67 9.97 5.62 -20.84
N GLU A 68 9.38 6.77 -21.17
CA GLU A 68 9.53 7.40 -22.49
C GLU A 68 11.01 7.67 -22.82
N GLN A 69 11.79 8.15 -21.85
CA GLN A 69 13.22 8.37 -22.04
C GLN A 69 14.00 7.06 -22.30
N ASP A 70 13.65 5.97 -21.61
CA ASP A 70 14.25 4.65 -21.86
C ASP A 70 13.95 4.16 -23.27
N TYR A 71 12.73 4.41 -23.78
CA TYR A 71 12.36 4.08 -25.15
C TYR A 71 13.25 4.83 -26.15
N LEU A 72 13.37 6.16 -26.01
CA LEU A 72 14.23 6.98 -26.86
C LEU A 72 15.71 6.54 -26.79
N SER A 73 16.15 6.11 -25.61
CA SER A 73 17.53 5.67 -25.36
C SER A 73 17.80 4.22 -25.74
N HIS A 74 16.85 3.55 -26.42
CA HIS A 74 16.97 2.15 -26.87
C HIS A 74 17.21 1.16 -25.71
N LYS A 75 16.56 1.38 -24.57
CA LYS A 75 16.60 0.54 -23.37
C LYS A 75 15.26 -0.18 -23.13
N PRO A 76 14.86 -1.13 -23.99
CA PRO A 76 13.54 -1.75 -23.92
C PRO A 76 13.31 -2.53 -22.61
N ARG A 77 14.35 -3.16 -22.05
CA ARG A 77 14.25 -3.88 -20.78
C ARG A 77 13.84 -2.97 -19.62
N ASP A 78 14.39 -1.76 -19.56
CA ASP A 78 14.11 -0.80 -18.49
C ASP A 78 12.71 -0.20 -18.63
N LEU A 79 12.31 0.11 -19.87
CA LEU A 79 10.95 0.49 -20.23
C LEU A 79 9.93 -0.55 -19.74
N TYR A 80 10.07 -1.82 -20.14
CA TYR A 80 9.14 -2.88 -19.75
C TYR A 80 9.10 -3.09 -18.25
N ARG A 81 10.24 -2.99 -17.55
CA ARG A 81 10.30 -3.08 -16.10
C ARG A 81 9.49 -1.96 -15.41
N LYS A 82 9.57 -0.71 -15.91
CA LYS A 82 8.80 0.42 -15.39
C LYS A 82 7.30 0.26 -15.67
N ILE A 83 6.92 -0.13 -16.89
CA ILE A 83 5.51 -0.39 -17.25
C ILE A 83 4.94 -1.53 -16.41
N HIS A 84 5.67 -2.64 -16.27
CA HIS A 84 5.25 -3.77 -15.45
C HIS A 84 5.04 -3.35 -13.99
N ALA A 85 5.93 -2.54 -13.42
CA ALA A 85 5.76 -2.04 -12.05
C ALA A 85 4.50 -1.18 -11.87
N LEU A 86 4.05 -0.47 -12.91
CA LEU A 86 2.81 0.31 -12.90
C LEU A 86 1.56 -0.54 -13.11
N SER A 87 1.62 -1.57 -13.97
CA SER A 87 0.48 -2.44 -14.28
C SER A 87 0.27 -3.56 -13.25
N THR A 88 1.29 -3.84 -12.43
CA THR A 88 1.18 -4.84 -11.37
C THR A 88 0.18 -4.36 -10.33
N ASN A 89 -1.00 -5.00 -10.33
CA ASN A 89 -1.98 -4.81 -9.28
C ASN A 89 -1.45 -5.30 -7.94
N PHE A 90 -1.97 -4.72 -6.85
CA PHE A 90 -1.73 -5.25 -5.53
C PHE A 90 -2.23 -6.69 -5.46
N LYS A 91 -1.30 -7.64 -5.30
CA LYS A 91 -1.62 -9.02 -4.96
C LYS A 91 -1.42 -9.17 -3.44
N PRO A 92 -2.48 -9.42 -2.66
CA PRO A 92 -2.29 -9.78 -1.27
C PRO A 92 -1.40 -11.02 -1.21
N ASN A 93 -0.52 -11.08 -0.21
CA ASN A 93 0.23 -12.31 0.03
C ASN A 93 -0.73 -13.30 0.70
N GLU A 94 -1.28 -14.21 -0.08
CA GLU A 94 -2.20 -15.25 0.35
C GLU A 94 -1.42 -16.31 1.14
N LYS A 95 -1.17 -16.02 2.43
CA LYS A 95 -0.53 -16.95 3.37
C LYS A 95 -1.58 -17.72 4.15
N PHE A 96 -2.41 -18.47 3.44
CA PHE A 96 -3.35 -19.38 4.07
C PHE A 96 -3.19 -20.77 3.49
N LEU A 97 -3.35 -21.78 4.33
CA LEU A 97 -3.28 -23.19 3.97
C LEU A 97 -4.62 -23.84 4.28
N ARG A 98 -5.06 -24.78 3.43
CA ARG A 98 -6.30 -25.52 3.70
C ARG A 98 -5.96 -26.76 4.53
N ASN A 99 -6.69 -26.96 5.61
CA ASN A 99 -6.57 -28.16 6.43
C ASN A 99 -7.33 -29.32 5.78
N GLU A 100 -7.13 -30.53 6.29
CA GLU A 100 -7.80 -31.75 5.80
C GLU A 100 -9.32 -31.66 5.94
N ASP A 101 -9.80 -31.03 7.02
CA ASP A 101 -11.22 -30.77 7.27
C ASP A 101 -11.82 -29.65 6.39
N GLY A 102 -11.04 -29.12 5.45
CA GLY A 102 -11.43 -28.06 4.53
C GLY A 102 -11.38 -26.63 5.12
N THR A 103 -10.99 -26.48 6.39
CA THR A 103 -10.83 -25.20 7.10
C THR A 103 -9.58 -24.43 6.65
N LEU A 104 -9.57 -23.11 6.81
CA LEU A 104 -8.45 -22.24 6.42
C LEU A 104 -7.55 -21.90 7.61
N ILE A 105 -6.28 -22.28 7.53
CA ILE A 105 -5.22 -21.97 8.48
C ILE A 105 -4.54 -20.68 8.04
N THR A 106 -4.58 -19.64 8.87
CA THR A 106 -3.99 -18.32 8.60
C THR A 106 -2.81 -17.98 9.52
N ASN A 107 -2.62 -18.73 10.60
CA ASN A 107 -1.53 -18.57 11.54
C ASN A 107 -0.25 -19.25 11.02
N ASN A 108 0.90 -18.56 11.12
CA ASN A 108 2.18 -19.09 10.63
C ASN A 108 2.61 -20.37 11.37
N GLU A 109 2.36 -20.45 12.69
CA GLU A 109 2.73 -21.64 13.48
C GLU A 109 1.96 -22.88 13.03
N ASP A 110 0.65 -22.72 12.82
CA ASP A 110 -0.22 -23.81 12.41
C ASP A 110 0.03 -24.22 10.95
N ILE A 111 0.38 -23.27 10.08
CA ILE A 111 0.85 -23.57 8.71
C ILE A 111 2.14 -24.40 8.76
N ALA A 112 3.10 -24.02 9.61
CA ALA A 112 4.36 -24.75 9.75
C ALA A 112 4.14 -26.18 10.29
N ARG A 113 3.28 -26.36 11.30
CA ARG A 113 2.90 -27.68 11.81
C ARG A 113 2.25 -28.54 10.73
N ARG A 114 1.28 -27.99 9.98
CA ARG A 114 0.61 -28.73 8.91
C ARG A 114 1.58 -29.22 7.82
N TRP A 115 2.57 -28.40 7.48
CA TRP A 115 3.64 -28.81 6.58
C TRP A 115 4.52 -29.92 7.18
N ALA A 116 4.88 -29.82 8.47
CA ALA A 116 5.62 -30.87 9.15
C ALA A 116 4.86 -32.21 9.12
N ASP A 117 3.56 -32.20 9.46
CA ASP A 117 2.70 -33.39 9.44
C ASP A 117 2.58 -33.98 8.03
N TYR A 118 2.42 -33.13 7.01
CA TYR A 118 2.37 -33.57 5.61
C TYR A 118 3.65 -34.28 5.17
N PHE A 119 4.81 -33.70 5.49
CA PHE A 119 6.09 -34.29 5.12
C PHE A 119 6.41 -35.55 5.93
N ASP A 120 6.01 -35.61 7.20
CA ASP A 120 6.15 -36.81 8.02
C ASP A 120 5.38 -37.98 7.42
N GLN A 121 4.12 -37.76 7.06
CA GLN A 121 3.28 -38.77 6.37
C GLN A 121 3.83 -39.18 5.01
N LEU A 122 4.36 -38.22 4.23
CA LEU A 122 4.87 -38.49 2.88
C LEU A 122 6.20 -39.24 2.89
N LEU A 123 7.10 -38.93 3.84
CA LEU A 123 8.47 -39.44 3.85
C LEU A 123 8.66 -40.70 4.69
N ASN A 124 7.79 -40.93 5.67
CA ASN A 124 7.83 -42.11 6.53
C ASN A 124 6.80 -43.17 6.12
N CYS A 125 6.53 -43.26 4.81
CA CYS A 125 5.79 -44.38 4.21
C CYS A 125 6.54 -45.71 4.41
#